data_AF-A0A2N0MNR1-F1
#
_entry.id   AF-A0A2N0MNR1-F1
#
_cell.length_a   1.000
_cell.length_b   1.000
_cell.length_c   1.000
_cell.angle_alpha   90.00
_cell.angle_beta   90.00
_cell.angle_gamma   90.00
#
_symmetry.space_group_name_H-M   'P 1'
#
loop_
_entity.id
_entity.type
_entity.pdbx_description
1 polymer ?
#
loop_
_entity_poly.entity_id
_entity_poly.type
_entity_poly.pdbx_seq_one_letter_code
_entity_poly.pdbx_strand_id
1 'polypeptide(L)'
;MLVARIYFRGFVPGIFVGTKNFKGGNMAISGTISVTAAGTSVQAANKGNARSLVFKARNNNTGTCYWGGSDVSSTDGMSLVPGESIQLELANAISTSQFWADAANNNDQIDFIGND
;
A
#
# COMPACT_ATOMS: atom_id res chain seq x y z
N MET A 1 -27.27 -9.94 12.88
CA MET A 1 -25.79 -10.02 12.93
C MET A 1 -25.39 -11.37 12.39
N LEU A 2 -24.93 -11.43 11.14
CA LEU A 2 -24.59 -12.67 10.45
C LEU A 2 -23.10 -12.97 10.70
N VAL A 3 -22.79 -14.07 11.39
CA VAL A 3 -21.42 -14.57 11.54
C VAL A 3 -21.17 -15.60 10.44
N ALA A 4 -20.35 -15.25 9.45
CA ALA A 4 -19.92 -16.20 8.44
C ALA A 4 -18.91 -17.18 9.05
N ARG A 5 -19.27 -18.46 9.17
CA ARG A 5 -18.34 -19.54 9.52
C ARG A 5 -17.85 -20.19 8.23
N ILE A 6 -16.56 -20.09 7.96
CA ILE A 6 -15.93 -20.81 6.85
C ILE A 6 -15.70 -22.26 7.28
N TYR A 7 -16.41 -23.20 6.67
CA TYR A 7 -16.19 -24.63 6.85
C TYR A 7 -15.34 -25.17 5.70
N PHE A 8 -14.11 -25.60 5.99
CA PHE A 8 -13.33 -26.41 5.06
C PHE A 8 -13.89 -27.85 5.09
N ARG A 9 -14.43 -28.34 3.98
CA ARG A 9 -14.95 -29.72 3.88
C ARG A 9 -13.78 -30.70 3.75
N GLY A 10 -13.70 -31.69 4.64
CA GLY A 10 -12.75 -32.81 4.56
C GLY A 10 -11.96 -33.18 5.84
N PHE A 11 -12.43 -32.83 7.03
CA PHE A 11 -11.68 -33.08 8.28
C PHE A 11 -11.92 -34.49 8.84
N VAL A 12 -10.89 -35.34 8.87
CA VAL A 12 -10.86 -36.57 9.67
C VAL A 12 -10.41 -36.18 11.08
N PRO A 13 -11.12 -36.56 12.16
CA PRO A 13 -10.72 -36.18 13.51
C PRO A 13 -9.46 -36.95 13.91
N GLY A 14 -8.37 -36.22 14.14
CA GLY A 14 -7.17 -36.76 14.80
C GLY A 14 -5.99 -37.07 13.88
N ILE A 15 -5.52 -36.10 13.08
CA ILE A 15 -4.08 -35.79 12.99
C ILE A 15 -3.92 -34.41 12.35
N PHE A 16 -3.47 -33.43 13.11
CA PHE A 16 -2.88 -32.21 12.56
C PHE A 16 -1.49 -32.07 13.16
N VAL A 17 -0.62 -33.06 12.89
CA VAL A 17 0.82 -32.89 13.08
C VAL A 17 1.32 -32.20 11.82
N GLY A 18 1.21 -30.88 11.84
CA GLY A 18 1.60 -30.04 10.75
C GLY A 18 0.68 -28.85 10.68
N THR A 19 1.10 -27.75 11.31
CA THR A 19 0.77 -26.43 10.78
C THR A 19 1.04 -26.53 9.28
N LYS A 20 -0.02 -26.58 8.46
CA LYS A 20 0.16 -26.29 7.05
C LYS A 20 0.54 -24.82 7.06
N ASN A 21 1.84 -24.57 7.14
CA ASN A 21 2.42 -23.33 6.70
C ASN A 21 1.96 -23.26 5.24
N PHE A 22 0.83 -22.57 4.98
CA PHE A 22 0.72 -21.79 3.77
C PHE A 22 2.09 -21.11 3.70
N LYS A 23 2.96 -21.51 2.77
CA LYS A 23 4.33 -20.97 2.69
C LYS A 23 4.17 -19.49 2.94
N GLY A 24 4.67 -19.00 4.08
CA GLY A 24 4.21 -17.74 4.65
C GLY A 24 4.28 -16.68 3.58
N GLY A 25 3.14 -16.41 2.93
CA GLY A 25 3.06 -15.34 1.96
C GLY A 25 3.35 -14.12 2.81
N ASN A 26 4.43 -13.42 2.47
CA ASN A 26 4.88 -12.26 3.21
C ASN A 26 3.64 -11.43 3.57
N MET A 27 3.44 -11.15 4.87
CA MET A 27 2.26 -10.42 5.34
C MET A 27 2.05 -9.20 4.45
N ALA A 28 0.81 -8.96 4.00
CA ALA A 28 0.50 -7.80 3.19
C ALA A 28 1.00 -6.54 3.91
N ILE A 29 1.86 -5.80 3.25
CA ILE A 29 2.42 -4.54 3.72
C ILE A 29 1.41 -3.46 3.40
N SER A 30 1.03 -2.64 4.38
CA SER A 30 0.15 -1.50 4.15
C SER A 30 0.60 -0.28 4.93
N GLY A 31 0.21 0.89 4.42
CA GLY A 31 0.50 2.15 5.06
C GLY A 31 -0.18 3.33 4.38
N THR A 32 0.06 4.50 4.95
CA THR A 32 -0.45 5.78 4.46
C THR A 32 0.71 6.76 4.41
N ILE A 33 0.78 7.52 3.32
CA ILE A 33 1.63 8.71 3.19
C ILE A 33 0.70 9.91 3.39
N SER A 34 0.98 10.73 4.41
CA SER A 34 0.18 11.91 4.73
C SER A 34 0.98 13.16 4.47
N VAL A 35 0.59 13.94 3.47
CA VAL A 35 1.25 15.20 3.12
C VAL A 35 0.62 16.31 3.96
N THR A 36 1.22 16.61 5.11
CA THR A 36 0.66 17.59 6.06
C THR A 36 0.68 19.03 5.52
N ALA A 37 1.69 19.36 4.71
CA ALA A 37 1.83 20.64 4.04
C ALA A 37 1.94 20.44 2.52
N ALA A 38 1.11 21.13 1.75
CA ALA A 38 1.14 21.09 0.29
C ALA A 38 2.49 21.55 -0.26
N GLY A 39 2.92 20.95 -1.38
CA GLY A 39 4.22 21.21 -2.00
C GLY A 39 5.40 20.69 -1.18
N THR A 40 5.18 19.68 -0.31
CA THR A 40 6.24 19.02 0.44
C THR A 40 6.27 17.54 0.13
N SER A 41 7.45 17.06 -0.26
CA SER A 41 7.71 15.64 -0.47
C SER A 41 7.76 14.91 0.87
N VAL A 42 6.89 13.94 1.08
CA VAL A 42 6.81 13.10 2.27
C VAL A 42 7.11 11.65 1.93
N GLN A 43 8.05 11.06 2.65
CA GLN A 43 8.44 9.66 2.48
C GLN A 43 7.40 8.71 3.06
N ALA A 44 7.21 7.57 2.39
CA ALA A 44 6.46 6.46 2.97
C ALA A 44 7.22 5.83 4.14
N ALA A 45 6.47 5.45 5.18
CA ALA A 45 7.03 4.70 6.30
C ALA A 45 7.65 3.38 5.83
N ASN A 46 8.79 2.99 6.42
CA ASN A 46 9.37 1.68 6.17
C ASN A 46 8.50 0.60 6.83
N LYS A 47 7.86 -0.22 6.01
CA LYS A 47 6.98 -1.31 6.46
C LYS A 47 7.46 -2.68 5.94
N GLY A 48 8.60 -2.71 5.26
CA GLY A 48 9.17 -3.90 4.64
C GLY A 48 9.55 -3.67 3.18
N ASN A 49 9.93 -4.75 2.51
CA ASN A 49 10.20 -4.75 1.07
C ASN A 49 8.97 -5.29 0.34
N ALA A 50 8.57 -4.62 -0.73
CA ALA A 50 7.45 -5.04 -1.56
C ALA A 50 7.86 -5.03 -3.04
N ARG A 51 7.36 -6.04 -3.77
CA ARG A 51 7.55 -6.22 -5.21
C ARG A 51 6.33 -5.74 -5.99
N SER A 52 5.13 -6.03 -5.50
CA SER A 52 3.87 -5.55 -6.07
C SER A 52 3.22 -4.59 -5.08
N LEU A 53 2.92 -3.38 -5.52
CA LEU A 53 2.27 -2.34 -4.71
C LEU A 53 1.13 -1.68 -5.48
N VAL A 54 0.05 -1.38 -4.76
CA VAL A 54 -1.03 -0.51 -5.22
C VAL A 54 -1.03 0.72 -4.36
N PHE A 55 -1.01 1.89 -5.00
CA PHE A 55 -1.14 3.19 -4.38
C PHE A 55 -2.49 3.78 -4.76
N LYS A 56 -3.20 4.35 -3.80
CA LYS A 56 -4.51 4.95 -4.00
C LYS A 56 -4.57 6.31 -3.32
N ALA A 57 -4.88 7.35 -4.09
CA ALA A 57 -5.25 8.63 -3.53
C ALA A 57 -6.62 8.48 -2.84
N ARG A 58 -6.75 8.97 -1.60
CA ARG A 58 -8.01 8.84 -0.87
C ARG A 58 -9.12 9.60 -1.59
N ASN A 59 -10.33 9.04 -1.54
CA ASN A 59 -11.51 9.65 -2.15
C ASN A 59 -11.90 11.00 -1.53
N ASN A 60 -11.48 11.27 -0.30
CA ASN A 60 -11.74 12.52 0.42
C ASN A 60 -10.61 13.56 0.31
N ASN A 61 -9.56 13.28 -0.48
CA ASN A 61 -8.57 14.29 -0.82
C ASN A 61 -9.25 15.44 -1.59
N THR A 62 -8.75 16.65 -1.37
CA THR A 62 -9.31 17.85 -2.01
C THR A 62 -8.49 18.31 -3.20
N GLY A 63 -7.22 17.89 -3.27
CA GLY A 63 -6.30 18.15 -4.36
C GLY A 63 -5.82 16.87 -5.04
N THR A 64 -4.99 17.08 -6.05
CA THR A 64 -4.23 16.00 -6.70
C THR A 64 -3.02 15.66 -5.84
N CYS A 65 -2.75 14.38 -5.65
CA CYS A 65 -1.50 13.91 -5.07
C CYS A 65 -0.51 13.56 -6.18
N TYR A 66 0.78 13.66 -5.88
CA TYR A 66 1.86 13.32 -6.77
C TYR A 66 2.68 12.22 -6.12
N TRP A 67 2.94 11.14 -6.85
CA TRP A 67 3.64 9.97 -6.35
C TRP A 67 4.94 9.74 -7.12
N GLY A 68 6.02 9.38 -6.43
CA GLY A 68 7.34 9.23 -7.04
C GLY A 68 8.47 8.93 -6.06
N GLY A 69 9.68 9.35 -6.43
CA GLY A 69 10.90 9.28 -5.62
C GLY A 69 11.09 10.49 -4.72
N SER A 70 12.25 10.62 -4.08
CA SER A 70 12.52 11.69 -3.09
C SER A 70 12.43 13.12 -3.63
N ASP A 71 12.48 13.28 -4.95
CA ASP A 71 12.36 14.52 -5.70
C ASP A 71 10.93 14.77 -6.24
N VAL A 72 9.95 13.99 -5.79
CA VAL A 72 8.55 14.13 -6.21
C VAL A 72 8.03 15.55 -5.93
N SER A 73 7.39 16.11 -6.95
CA SER A 73 6.73 17.41 -6.90
C SER A 73 5.54 17.42 -7.84
N SER A 74 4.78 18.52 -7.84
CA SER A 74 3.71 18.75 -8.83
C SER A 74 4.17 18.78 -10.29
N THR A 75 5.47 18.91 -10.55
CA THR A 75 6.03 18.99 -11.91
C THR A 75 6.56 17.65 -12.42
N ASP A 76 7.26 16.89 -11.57
CA ASP A 76 7.92 15.63 -11.95
C ASP A 76 7.27 14.37 -11.36
N GLY A 77 6.26 14.53 -10.50
CA GLY A 77 5.56 13.41 -9.88
C GLY A 77 4.38 12.89 -10.70
N MET A 78 4.07 11.60 -10.51
CA MET A 78 2.90 11.00 -11.14
C MET A 78 1.62 11.45 -10.45
N SER A 79 0.75 12.13 -11.18
CA SER A 79 -0.52 12.66 -10.65
C SER A 79 -1.54 11.56 -10.37
N LEU A 80 -2.17 11.64 -9.21
CA LEU A 80 -3.29 10.80 -8.78
C LEU A 80 -4.41 11.71 -8.27
N VAL A 81 -5.53 11.75 -8.98
CA VAL A 81 -6.72 12.50 -8.52
C VAL A 81 -7.44 11.74 -7.40
N PRO A 82 -8.26 12.40 -6.56
CA PRO A 82 -8.96 11.73 -5.48
C PRO A 82 -9.73 10.48 -5.94
N GLY A 83 -9.41 9.34 -5.33
CA GLY A 83 -10.01 8.05 -5.65
C GLY A 83 -9.30 7.26 -6.75
N GLU A 84 -8.35 7.85 -7.48
CA GLU A 84 -7.52 7.16 -8.45
C GLU A 84 -6.52 6.21 -7.76
N SER A 85 -6.12 5.17 -8.48
CA SER A 85 -5.11 4.24 -8.01
C SER A 85 -4.18 3.82 -9.13
N ILE A 86 -2.92 3.61 -8.79
CA ILE A 86 -1.92 2.99 -9.65
C ILE A 86 -1.39 1.72 -9.02
N GLN A 87 -1.05 0.74 -9.87
CA GLN A 87 -0.32 -0.44 -9.48
C GLN A 87 1.07 -0.43 -10.12
N LEU A 88 2.08 -0.80 -9.32
CA LEU A 88 3.45 -1.00 -9.75
C LEU A 88 3.88 -2.42 -9.40
N GLU A 89 4.49 -3.09 -10.37
CA GLU A 89 5.19 -4.36 -10.16
C GLU A 89 6.67 -4.21 -10.51
N LEU A 90 7.53 -4.62 -9.58
CA LEU A 90 8.97 -4.50 -9.67
C LEU A 90 9.62 -5.85 -10.02
N ALA A 91 10.81 -5.79 -10.60
CA ALA A 91 11.61 -6.98 -10.84
C ALA A 91 12.09 -7.62 -9.52
N ASN A 92 12.43 -6.80 -8.53
CA ASN A 92 12.86 -7.21 -7.19
C ASN A 92 12.13 -6.38 -6.14
N ALA A 93 11.87 -6.97 -4.97
CA ALA A 93 11.27 -6.23 -3.87
C ALA A 93 12.21 -5.13 -3.36
N ILE A 94 11.67 -3.93 -3.20
CA ILE A 94 12.38 -2.78 -2.64
C ILE A 94 11.65 -2.28 -1.39
N SER A 95 12.38 -1.57 -0.51
CA SER A 95 11.78 -0.99 0.68
C SER A 95 10.67 -0.01 0.33
N THR A 96 9.56 -0.04 1.07
CA THR A 96 8.46 0.93 0.88
C THR A 96 8.93 2.37 1.08
N SER A 97 10.02 2.62 1.80
CA SER A 97 10.61 3.94 1.97
C SER A 97 11.27 4.52 0.72
N GLN A 98 11.36 3.76 -0.37
CA GLN A 98 11.78 4.31 -1.66
C GLN A 98 10.69 5.21 -2.28
N PHE A 99 9.43 5.07 -1.83
CA PHE A 99 8.30 5.83 -2.35
C PHE A 99 8.05 7.08 -1.52
N TRP A 100 7.71 8.16 -2.23
CA TRP A 100 7.37 9.46 -1.67
C TRP A 100 6.11 9.99 -2.32
N ALA A 101 5.46 10.93 -1.64
CA ALA A 101 4.35 11.67 -2.19
C ALA A 101 4.44 13.15 -1.87
N ASP A 102 3.96 13.96 -2.80
CA ASP A 102 3.62 15.37 -2.61
C ASP A 102 2.10 15.54 -2.84
N ALA A 103 1.52 16.66 -2.44
CA ALA A 103 0.12 16.97 -2.66
C ALA A 103 -0.11 18.46 -2.93
N ALA A 104 -1.12 18.74 -3.75
CA ALA A 104 -1.57 20.10 -4.03
C ALA A 104 -2.24 20.77 -2.82
N ASN A 105 -2.81 19.99 -1.89
CA ASN A 105 -3.52 20.49 -0.73
C ASN A 105 -3.00 19.86 0.58
N ASN A 106 -3.12 20.62 1.68
CA ASN A 106 -2.71 20.15 3.00
C ASN A 106 -3.56 18.97 3.46
N ASN A 107 -2.91 17.98 4.07
CA ASN A 107 -3.51 16.78 4.63
C ASN A 107 -4.13 15.83 3.59
N ASP A 108 -3.81 15.98 2.31
CA ASP A 108 -4.10 14.97 1.31
C ASP A 108 -3.20 13.74 1.51
N GLN A 109 -3.73 12.56 1.19
CA GLN A 109 -3.12 11.29 1.59
C GLN A 109 -3.18 10.24 0.49
N ILE A 110 -2.15 9.40 0.44
CA ILE A 110 -2.11 8.21 -0.40
C ILE A 110 -2.01 6.99 0.51
N ASP A 111 -2.92 6.05 0.32
CA ASP A 111 -2.83 4.73 0.94
C ASP A 111 -2.12 3.76 0.00
N PHE A 112 -1.35 2.84 0.58
CA PHE A 112 -0.72 1.79 -0.19
C PHE A 112 -0.89 0.42 0.46
N ILE A 113 -0.95 -0.59 -0.40
CA ILE A 113 -0.89 -2.00 -0.03
C ILE A 113 0.08 -2.72 -0.97
N GLY A 114 0.83 -3.69 -0.47
CA GLY A 114 1.73 -4.46 -1.29
C GLY A 114 2.16 -5.76 -0.66
N ASN A 115 2.93 -6.52 -1.42
CA ASN A 115 3.56 -7.76 -1.02
C ASN A 115 4.88 -7.94 -1.78
N ASP A 116 5.77 -8.76 -1.23
CA ASP A 116 6.90 -9.34 -1.96
C ASP A 116 6.44 -10.54 -2.79
#